data_AF-A0A9C6U7D9-F1
#
_entry.id   AF-A0A9C6U7D9-F1
#
_cell.length_a   1.000
_cell.length_b   1.000
_cell.length_c   1.000
_cell.angle_alpha   90.00
_cell.angle_beta   90.00
_cell.angle_gamma   90.00
#
_symmetry.space_group_name_H-M   'P 1'
#
loop_
_entity.id
_entity.type
_entity.pdbx_description
1 polymer ?
#
loop_
_entity_poly.entity_id
_entity_poly.type
_entity_poly.pdbx_seq_one_letter_code
_entity_poly.pdbx_strand_id
1 'polypeptide(L)'
;MGGPCEDCRFKCPTKVNEEDRQKIFSSFWAMGDHTRQQDYIKDHILRKDPAVHFPDSKHKQNTIKYFFVIDGKMTFVCKTMFLQTFSISEAWTKTVVKKLKAGNGHVISPDMRGRHNKVAPEVHQKNTENVEEHIKLFKAVPSHFCRAKSQRKYLPTTLNISKMYRLYRVWMSKVKPNDQVKAETFYRSVFNTKFNLGFHKPKKDMCDMCSVFDLCNAAQKAKLQEKFDMHLKHKNDAKVARKADREYAQEKKDTVCYAIYDLQKTLCVPNLDIGEVYYKRKLSMYNFTIYNVIEHQGFCYTWNESEARKGANEIATSVLLFIEMMANRGVKEIIFWSDNCSGQNKNKYLFSMYTHACAKYKIKIIHRYMEKGHTMNEADSMHARIERFSKFKSVYEPFDWIDIIKNCKVNGNKYELTEVGGQILDFHPLADKYQKWTHQKAKWRSVREIIIDSETPGKVMLRHDLGNPQQMEIKITCKVGRPINLNSFKFQHAYNSPLELDKNKLKDLASMCNDLIIPSNKHAFYLGLVNFPDLSNPLALMDESEDEGNVEDVGNDNNEDFNWETDSENEESDYEEQLQNLQRPRGRQEILSEESDNESENVDDVDGNDEAEQGKENKANESDNFEYNL
;
A
#
# COMPACT_ATOMS: atom_id res chain seq x y z
N MET A 1 -6.11 -0.14 -62.02
CA MET A 1 -7.47 0.36 -62.27
C MET A 1 -8.48 -0.68 -61.79
N GLY A 2 -9.54 -0.30 -61.08
CA GLY A 2 -10.61 -1.22 -60.68
C GLY A 2 -11.64 -1.41 -61.80
N GLY A 3 -12.51 -2.42 -61.68
CA GLY A 3 -13.63 -2.63 -62.62
C GLY A 3 -14.59 -1.43 -62.68
N PRO A 4 -15.44 -1.30 -63.73
CA PRO A 4 -16.45 -0.26 -63.80
C PRO A 4 -17.52 -0.48 -62.73
N CYS A 5 -18.33 0.54 -62.45
CA CYS A 5 -19.41 0.38 -61.48
C CYS A 5 -20.57 -0.48 -62.03
N GLU A 6 -21.03 -1.43 -61.22
CA GLU A 6 -22.18 -2.29 -61.49
C GLU A 6 -23.48 -1.62 -60.99
N ASP A 7 -24.62 -1.89 -61.66
CA ASP A 7 -25.96 -1.36 -61.32
C ASP A 7 -26.04 0.17 -61.10
N CYS A 8 -25.39 0.92 -61.99
CA CYS A 8 -25.26 2.37 -61.85
C CYS A 8 -26.46 3.15 -62.40
N ARG A 9 -27.19 3.86 -61.51
CA ARG A 9 -28.27 4.81 -61.88
C ARG A 9 -27.85 5.86 -62.93
N PHE A 10 -26.57 6.26 -62.94
CA PHE A 10 -26.05 7.24 -63.91
C PHE A 10 -25.68 6.63 -65.27
N LYS A 11 -25.82 5.30 -65.43
CA LYS A 11 -25.39 4.54 -66.61
C LYS A 11 -23.94 4.86 -67.00
N CYS A 12 -23.05 4.88 -66.01
CA CYS A 12 -21.64 5.26 -66.25
C CYS A 12 -20.91 4.33 -67.23
N PRO A 13 -21.10 2.99 -67.20
CA PRO A 13 -20.42 2.09 -68.14
C PRO A 13 -20.76 2.35 -69.62
N THR A 14 -21.93 2.92 -69.92
CA THR A 14 -22.31 3.29 -71.29
C THR A 14 -21.78 4.68 -71.70
N LYS A 15 -21.28 5.47 -70.75
CA LYS A 15 -20.82 6.85 -70.97
C LYS A 15 -19.31 6.99 -71.00
N VAL A 16 -18.61 6.07 -70.36
CA VAL A 16 -17.15 6.05 -70.27
C VAL A 16 -16.71 4.63 -70.58
N ASN A 17 -16.12 4.43 -71.75
CA ASN A 17 -15.62 3.12 -72.17
C ASN A 17 -14.31 2.78 -71.43
N GLU A 18 -13.86 1.52 -71.53
CA GLU A 18 -12.66 1.05 -70.81
C GLU A 18 -11.36 1.74 -71.30
N GLU A 19 -11.29 2.10 -72.58
CA GLU A 19 -10.13 2.78 -73.16
C GLU A 19 -9.94 4.18 -72.57
N ASP A 20 -11.02 4.94 -72.45
CA ASP A 20 -11.02 6.27 -71.82
C ASP A 20 -10.67 6.19 -70.34
N ARG A 21 -11.20 5.19 -69.63
CA ARG A 21 -10.83 4.93 -68.23
C ARG A 21 -9.33 4.67 -68.09
N GLN A 22 -8.77 3.86 -68.98
CA GLN A 22 -7.35 3.52 -68.97
C GLN A 22 -6.48 4.75 -69.30
N LYS A 23 -6.88 5.59 -70.26
CA LYS A 23 -6.18 6.85 -70.57
C LYS A 23 -6.18 7.80 -69.37
N ILE A 24 -7.33 7.99 -68.74
CA ILE A 24 -7.50 8.82 -67.54
C ILE A 24 -6.66 8.28 -66.38
N PHE A 25 -6.69 6.97 -66.14
CA PHE A 25 -5.90 6.33 -65.10
C PHE A 25 -4.39 6.53 -65.32
N SER A 26 -3.91 6.25 -66.52
CA SER A 26 -2.49 6.40 -66.87
C SER A 26 -2.04 7.85 -66.74
N SER A 27 -2.82 8.81 -67.21
CA SER A 27 -2.52 10.24 -67.08
C SER A 27 -2.45 10.68 -65.61
N PHE A 28 -3.39 10.20 -64.78
CA PHE A 28 -3.45 10.54 -63.36
C PHE A 28 -2.24 10.02 -62.57
N TRP A 29 -1.83 8.78 -62.81
CA TRP A 29 -0.69 8.20 -62.10
C TRP A 29 0.66 8.63 -62.67
N ALA A 30 0.74 8.97 -63.95
CA ALA A 30 1.94 9.53 -64.57
C ALA A 30 2.37 10.88 -63.97
N MET A 31 1.46 11.62 -63.30
CA MET A 31 1.81 12.88 -62.64
C MET A 31 2.86 12.73 -61.53
N GLY A 32 2.93 11.57 -60.86
CA GLY A 32 3.95 11.23 -59.86
C GLY A 32 3.99 12.08 -58.57
N ASP A 33 3.42 13.28 -58.58
CA ASP A 33 3.34 14.20 -57.45
C ASP A 33 1.93 14.23 -56.84
N HIS A 34 1.87 13.98 -55.53
CA HIS A 34 0.63 13.89 -54.78
C HIS A 34 -0.12 15.23 -54.73
N THR A 35 0.57 16.38 -54.83
CA THR A 35 -0.08 17.70 -54.86
C THR A 35 -0.79 17.91 -56.19
N ARG A 36 -0.11 17.66 -57.32
CA ARG A 36 -0.71 17.70 -58.66
C ARG A 36 -1.89 16.75 -58.80
N GLN A 37 -1.81 15.55 -58.22
CA GLN A 37 -2.93 14.62 -58.19
C GLN A 37 -4.13 15.15 -57.39
N GLN A 38 -3.89 15.88 -56.30
CA GLN A 38 -4.96 16.53 -55.54
C GLN A 38 -5.62 17.66 -56.35
N ASP A 39 -4.83 18.48 -57.05
CA ASP A 39 -5.35 19.53 -57.93
C ASP A 39 -6.16 18.94 -59.09
N TYR A 40 -5.68 17.86 -59.68
CA TYR A 40 -6.41 17.14 -60.73
C TYR A 40 -7.75 16.60 -60.22
N ILE A 41 -7.80 16.05 -58.99
CA ILE A 41 -9.06 15.60 -58.38
C ILE A 41 -9.98 16.80 -58.12
N LYS A 42 -9.45 17.93 -57.64
CA LYS A 42 -10.21 19.18 -57.44
C LYS A 42 -10.93 19.58 -58.74
N ASP A 43 -10.23 19.54 -59.86
CA ASP A 43 -10.78 19.96 -61.16
C ASP A 43 -11.79 18.95 -61.75
N HIS A 44 -11.99 17.81 -61.11
CA HIS A 44 -12.93 16.76 -61.51
C HIS A 44 -14.02 16.48 -60.47
N ILE A 45 -14.16 17.35 -59.46
CA ILE A 45 -15.23 17.30 -58.47
C ILE A 45 -15.97 18.64 -58.40
N LEU A 46 -17.29 18.60 -58.27
CA LEU A 46 -18.11 19.78 -57.99
C LEU A 46 -18.77 19.64 -56.63
N ARG A 47 -18.56 20.64 -55.77
CA ARG A 47 -19.26 20.76 -54.50
C ARG A 47 -20.58 21.47 -54.71
N LYS A 48 -21.69 20.85 -54.32
CA LYS A 48 -23.00 21.50 -54.23
C LYS A 48 -23.35 21.70 -52.76
N ASP A 49 -23.52 22.95 -52.35
CA ASP A 49 -24.06 23.26 -51.04
C ASP A 49 -25.55 22.83 -50.98
N PRO A 50 -26.03 22.36 -49.84
CA PRO A 50 -27.43 21.94 -49.69
C PRO A 50 -28.36 23.14 -49.89
N ALA A 51 -29.48 22.93 -50.57
CA ALA A 51 -30.47 23.99 -50.84
C ALA A 51 -31.20 24.48 -49.58
N VAL A 52 -31.11 23.75 -48.46
CA VAL A 52 -31.73 24.08 -47.17
C VAL A 52 -30.74 23.80 -46.05
N HIS A 53 -30.54 24.77 -45.15
CA HIS A 53 -29.69 24.65 -43.97
C HIS A 53 -30.55 24.25 -42.76
N PHE A 54 -30.37 23.05 -42.22
CA PHE A 54 -31.00 22.62 -40.96
C PHE A 54 -29.97 22.69 -39.83
N PRO A 55 -30.18 23.52 -38.79
CA PRO A 55 -29.18 23.78 -37.74
C PRO A 55 -28.74 22.52 -36.97
N ASP A 56 -29.60 21.50 -36.84
CA ASP A 56 -29.38 20.37 -35.91
C ASP A 56 -29.21 18.98 -36.56
N SER A 57 -28.99 18.91 -37.88
CA SER A 57 -28.72 17.62 -38.54
C SER A 57 -27.24 17.25 -38.52
N LYS A 58 -26.89 16.15 -37.83
CA LYS A 58 -25.57 15.49 -37.89
C LYS A 58 -25.28 14.80 -39.24
N HIS A 59 -26.12 14.95 -40.27
CA HIS A 59 -25.96 14.26 -41.55
C HIS A 59 -25.76 15.20 -42.76
N LYS A 60 -24.61 14.98 -43.43
CA LYS A 60 -24.13 15.47 -44.74
C LYS A 60 -24.43 16.93 -45.10
N GLN A 61 -23.54 17.82 -44.63
CA GLN A 61 -23.56 19.23 -45.01
C GLN A 61 -23.12 19.54 -46.46
N ASN A 62 -22.73 18.55 -47.29
CA ASN A 62 -22.26 18.79 -48.67
C ASN A 62 -22.44 17.57 -49.59
N THR A 63 -22.93 17.77 -50.82
CA THR A 63 -22.96 16.73 -51.86
C THR A 63 -21.84 16.99 -52.88
N ILE A 64 -21.02 15.97 -53.15
CA ILE A 64 -19.96 16.02 -54.17
C ILE A 64 -20.47 15.33 -55.43
N LYS A 65 -20.39 16.00 -56.57
CA LYS A 65 -20.58 15.42 -57.90
C LYS A 65 -19.22 15.12 -58.52
N TYR A 66 -19.13 13.99 -59.20
CA TYR A 66 -17.90 13.51 -59.84
C TYR A 66 -18.07 13.53 -61.36
N PHE A 67 -17.03 13.90 -62.09
CA PHE A 67 -17.06 13.88 -63.55
C PHE A 67 -15.68 13.59 -64.14
N PHE A 68 -15.66 13.17 -65.40
CA PHE A 68 -14.45 13.08 -66.23
C PHE A 68 -14.57 14.04 -67.41
N VAL A 69 -13.45 14.55 -67.90
CA VAL A 69 -13.40 15.29 -69.17
C VAL A 69 -13.00 14.31 -70.27
N ILE A 70 -13.93 14.00 -71.16
CA ILE A 70 -13.73 13.09 -72.30
C ILE A 70 -14.06 13.88 -73.56
N ASP A 71 -13.13 13.94 -74.52
CA ASP A 71 -13.25 14.75 -75.74
C ASP A 71 -13.66 16.21 -75.48
N GLY A 72 -13.12 16.81 -74.43
CA GLY A 72 -13.42 18.18 -74.01
C GLY A 72 -14.80 18.37 -73.37
N LYS A 73 -15.59 17.30 -73.17
CA LYS A 73 -16.92 17.35 -72.55
C LYS A 73 -16.91 16.80 -71.13
N MET A 74 -17.58 17.51 -70.21
CA MET A 74 -17.77 17.07 -68.83
C MET A 74 -18.82 15.95 -68.76
N THR A 75 -18.37 14.74 -68.48
CA THR A 75 -19.21 13.54 -68.35
C THR A 75 -19.37 13.18 -66.88
N PHE A 76 -20.56 13.42 -66.31
CA PHE A 76 -20.86 13.11 -64.91
C PHE A 76 -20.92 11.60 -64.66
N VAL A 77 -20.25 11.16 -63.59
CA VAL A 77 -20.18 9.76 -63.17
C VAL A 77 -20.55 9.58 -61.70
N CYS A 78 -20.90 8.36 -61.32
CA CYS A 78 -21.10 8.03 -59.91
C CYS A 78 -19.75 7.99 -59.17
N LYS A 79 -19.82 8.11 -57.84
CA LYS A 79 -18.63 8.05 -56.97
C LYS A 79 -17.84 6.76 -57.17
N THR A 80 -18.52 5.62 -57.29
CA THR A 80 -17.88 4.30 -57.44
C THR A 80 -17.04 4.25 -58.71
N MET A 81 -17.60 4.69 -59.85
CA MET A 81 -16.87 4.78 -61.12
C MET A 81 -15.65 5.68 -61.00
N PHE A 82 -15.80 6.85 -60.37
CA PHE A 82 -14.71 7.80 -60.19
C PHE A 82 -13.53 7.22 -59.40
N LEU A 83 -13.83 6.61 -58.23
CA LEU A 83 -12.83 6.04 -57.35
C LEU A 83 -12.15 4.81 -57.96
N GLN A 84 -12.90 3.95 -58.66
CA GLN A 84 -12.36 2.75 -59.30
C GLN A 84 -11.46 3.08 -60.50
N THR A 85 -11.88 4.03 -61.35
CA THR A 85 -11.08 4.49 -62.49
C THR A 85 -9.74 5.07 -62.03
N PHE A 86 -9.68 5.85 -60.94
CA PHE A 86 -8.39 6.32 -60.39
C PHE A 86 -7.70 5.31 -59.46
N SER A 87 -8.38 4.25 -59.01
CA SER A 87 -7.91 3.35 -57.94
C SER A 87 -7.51 4.08 -56.66
N ILE A 88 -8.35 5.03 -56.23
CA ILE A 88 -8.16 5.79 -54.99
C ILE A 88 -9.31 5.54 -54.01
N SER A 89 -9.05 5.69 -52.72
CA SER A 89 -10.10 5.60 -51.70
C SER A 89 -10.87 6.91 -51.58
N GLU A 90 -12.07 6.86 -50.99
CA GLU A 90 -12.88 8.06 -50.72
C GLU A 90 -12.11 9.12 -49.90
N ALA A 91 -11.16 8.69 -49.06
CA ALA A 91 -10.35 9.58 -48.23
C ALA A 91 -9.60 10.63 -49.05
N TRP A 92 -9.18 10.31 -50.27
CA TRP A 92 -8.54 11.27 -51.18
C TRP A 92 -9.46 12.44 -51.52
N THR A 93 -10.68 12.13 -51.99
CA THR A 93 -11.67 13.14 -52.37
C THR A 93 -12.13 13.97 -51.16
N LYS A 94 -12.29 13.35 -49.98
CA LYS A 94 -12.58 14.06 -48.72
C LYS A 94 -11.45 15.00 -48.30
N THR A 95 -10.20 14.57 -48.46
CA THR A 95 -9.02 15.36 -48.12
C THR A 95 -8.90 16.57 -49.02
N VAL A 96 -9.10 16.41 -50.34
CA VAL A 96 -9.14 17.52 -51.30
C VAL A 96 -10.20 18.54 -50.91
N VAL A 97 -11.43 18.10 -50.61
CA VAL A 97 -12.51 19.01 -50.17
C VAL A 97 -12.18 19.71 -48.86
N LYS A 98 -11.56 19.03 -47.89
CA LYS A 98 -11.13 19.65 -46.62
C LYS A 98 -10.05 20.71 -46.84
N LYS A 99 -9.06 20.41 -47.67
CA LYS A 99 -7.97 21.35 -48.00
C LYS A 99 -8.45 22.54 -48.84
N LEU A 100 -9.41 22.33 -49.75
CA LEU A 100 -10.07 23.41 -50.48
C LEU A 100 -10.80 24.36 -49.54
N LYS A 101 -11.56 23.83 -48.57
CA LYS A 101 -12.21 24.67 -47.55
C LYS A 101 -11.20 25.50 -46.74
N ALA A 102 -10.06 24.91 -46.40
CA ALA A 102 -9.00 25.61 -45.67
C ALA A 102 -8.29 26.69 -46.52
N GLY A 103 -8.24 26.52 -47.85
CA GLY A 103 -7.68 27.49 -48.81
C GLY A 103 -8.73 28.39 -49.48
N ASN A 104 -9.78 28.77 -48.74
CA ASN A 104 -10.86 29.68 -49.18
C ASN A 104 -11.62 29.22 -50.43
N GLY A 105 -11.64 27.93 -50.74
CA GLY A 105 -12.41 27.33 -51.84
C GLY A 105 -11.72 27.36 -53.21
N HIS A 106 -10.62 28.10 -53.36
CA HIS A 106 -9.94 28.28 -54.65
C HIS A 106 -8.64 27.49 -54.78
N VAL A 107 -7.92 27.31 -53.67
CA VAL A 107 -6.59 26.68 -53.65
C VAL A 107 -6.58 25.52 -52.65
N ILE A 108 -5.89 24.43 -52.99
CA ILE A 108 -5.65 23.33 -52.05
C ILE A 108 -4.56 23.78 -51.08
N SER A 109 -4.88 23.85 -49.78
CA SER A 109 -3.89 24.21 -48.75
C SER A 109 -2.67 23.25 -48.78
N PRO A 110 -1.43 23.77 -48.63
CA PRO A 110 -0.21 22.96 -48.69
C PRO A 110 -0.17 21.86 -47.60
N ASP A 111 0.64 20.82 -47.81
CA ASP A 111 0.85 19.78 -46.80
C ASP A 111 1.68 20.31 -45.63
N MET A 112 1.14 20.17 -44.42
CA MET A 112 1.73 20.66 -43.17
C MET A 112 2.32 19.53 -42.32
N ARG A 113 2.29 18.27 -42.79
CA ARG A 113 2.95 17.16 -42.09
C ARG A 113 4.45 17.42 -41.93
N GLY A 114 4.97 17.21 -40.73
CA GLY A 114 6.37 17.49 -40.38
C GLY A 114 6.73 18.96 -40.15
N ARG A 115 5.80 19.90 -40.39
CA ARG A 115 6.00 21.34 -40.15
C ARG A 115 5.35 21.73 -38.82
N HIS A 116 6.02 21.42 -37.72
CA HIS A 116 5.64 21.97 -36.41
C HIS A 116 6.22 23.38 -36.28
N ASN A 117 5.41 24.34 -35.83
CA ASN A 117 5.93 25.63 -35.38
C ASN A 117 6.87 25.37 -34.21
N LYS A 118 8.18 25.36 -34.47
CA LYS A 118 9.19 25.29 -33.41
C LYS A 118 9.02 26.57 -32.60
N VAL A 119 8.55 26.42 -31.36
CA VAL A 119 8.58 27.52 -30.39
C VAL A 119 10.03 27.98 -30.32
N ALA A 120 10.26 29.30 -30.40
CA ALA A 120 11.61 29.85 -30.30
C ALA A 120 12.31 29.28 -29.05
N PRO A 121 13.57 28.79 -29.16
CA PRO A 121 14.27 28.16 -28.06
C PRO A 121 14.27 28.99 -26.76
N GLU A 122 14.43 30.31 -26.91
CA GLU A 122 14.40 31.30 -25.83
C GLU A 122 13.08 31.31 -25.07
N VAL A 123 11.96 31.23 -25.80
CA VAL A 123 10.62 31.19 -25.20
C VAL A 123 10.42 29.88 -24.45
N HIS A 124 10.89 28.76 -24.99
CA HIS A 124 10.81 27.46 -24.30
C HIS A 124 11.65 27.46 -23.02
N GLN A 125 12.85 28.03 -23.07
CA GLN A 125 13.75 28.16 -21.93
C GLN A 125 13.12 29.02 -20.82
N LYS A 126 12.63 30.22 -21.17
CA LYS A 126 11.97 31.13 -20.22
C LYS A 126 10.77 30.47 -19.51
N ASN A 127 9.96 29.71 -20.26
CA ASN A 127 8.83 28.99 -19.67
C ASN A 127 9.28 27.84 -18.74
N THR A 128 10.39 27.20 -19.05
CA THR A 128 10.97 26.14 -18.19
C THR A 128 11.49 26.75 -16.89
N GLU A 129 12.21 27.86 -16.97
CA GLU A 129 12.75 28.60 -15.81
C GLU A 129 11.64 29.05 -14.86
N ASN A 130 10.54 29.61 -15.38
CA ASN A 130 9.38 30.00 -14.57
C ASN A 130 8.78 28.83 -13.77
N VAL A 131 8.74 27.63 -14.35
CA VAL A 131 8.24 26.43 -13.66
C VAL A 131 9.24 25.95 -12.62
N GLU A 132 10.54 25.96 -12.94
CA GLU A 132 11.60 25.57 -12.01
C GLU A 132 11.67 26.48 -10.78
N GLU A 133 11.59 27.80 -10.97
CA GLU A 133 11.54 28.80 -9.89
C GLU A 133 10.39 28.48 -8.93
N HIS A 134 9.18 28.25 -9.46
CA HIS A 134 8.04 27.92 -8.63
C HIS A 134 8.20 26.59 -7.87
N ILE A 135 8.77 25.55 -8.49
CA ILE A 135 9.01 24.26 -7.82
C ILE A 135 10.04 24.41 -6.69
N LYS A 136 11.05 25.25 -6.85
CA LYS A 136 12.09 25.51 -5.83
C LYS A 136 11.56 26.22 -4.57
N LEU A 137 10.38 26.83 -4.62
CA LEU A 137 9.73 27.43 -3.44
C LEU A 137 9.24 26.41 -2.41
N PHE A 138 9.03 25.15 -2.83
CA PHE A 138 8.57 24.11 -1.91
C PHE A 138 9.75 23.50 -1.16
N LYS A 139 9.66 23.50 0.19
CA LYS A 139 10.65 22.85 1.05
C LYS A 139 10.61 21.33 0.84
N ALA A 140 11.66 20.77 0.25
CA ALA A 140 11.83 19.34 0.06
C ALA A 140 12.78 18.78 1.11
N VAL A 141 12.38 17.70 1.78
CA VAL A 141 13.16 17.07 2.83
C VAL A 141 13.86 15.84 2.24
N PRO A 142 15.16 15.59 2.52
CA PRO A 142 15.75 14.29 2.23
C PRO A 142 14.97 13.22 2.99
N SER A 143 14.86 12.02 2.42
CA SER A 143 14.27 10.94 3.21
C SER A 143 15.20 10.61 4.37
N HIS A 144 14.83 11.02 5.59
CA HIS A 144 15.57 10.73 6.82
C HIS A 144 15.82 9.23 7.05
N PHE A 145 15.12 8.34 6.31
CA PHE A 145 15.17 6.89 6.51
C PHE A 145 15.14 6.06 5.21
N CYS A 146 15.40 6.63 4.03
CA CYS A 146 15.63 5.81 2.83
C CYS A 146 17.05 5.26 2.88
N ARG A 147 17.18 3.96 2.57
CA ARG A 147 18.44 3.23 2.33
C ARG A 147 19.54 4.17 1.86
N ALA A 148 20.75 4.05 2.44
CA ALA A 148 21.95 4.86 2.20
C ALA A 148 22.36 5.11 0.72
N LYS A 149 21.61 4.59 -0.26
CA LYS A 149 21.86 4.67 -1.71
C LYS A 149 20.91 5.59 -2.49
N SER A 150 19.87 6.21 -1.89
CA SER A 150 18.90 7.06 -2.64
C SER A 150 19.10 8.55 -2.39
N GLN A 151 19.40 9.32 -3.46
CA GLN A 151 19.52 10.80 -3.46
C GLN A 151 18.17 11.54 -3.66
N ARG A 152 17.03 10.82 -3.65
CA ARG A 152 15.70 11.41 -3.89
C ARG A 152 15.19 12.24 -2.70
N LYS A 153 14.66 13.43 -2.96
CA LYS A 153 14.04 14.33 -1.96
C LYS A 153 12.50 14.24 -2.03
N TYR A 154 11.82 14.58 -0.94
CA TYR A 154 10.37 14.41 -0.82
C TYR A 154 9.66 15.71 -0.40
N LEU A 155 8.52 15.96 -1.04
CA LEU A 155 7.57 17.02 -0.71
C LEU A 155 6.49 16.48 0.25
N PRO A 156 5.86 17.34 1.08
CA PRO A 156 4.77 16.94 1.97
C PRO A 156 3.63 16.16 1.29
N THR A 157 2.99 15.26 2.07
CA THR A 157 1.85 14.42 1.65
C THR A 157 0.62 15.23 1.20
N THR A 158 0.51 16.46 1.70
CA THR A 158 -0.59 17.40 1.42
C THR A 158 -0.46 18.08 0.06
N LEU A 159 0.65 17.87 -0.65
CA LEU A 159 0.93 18.37 -1.99
C LEU A 159 0.81 17.25 -3.03
N ASN A 160 0.38 17.62 -4.22
CA ASN A 160 0.44 16.80 -5.42
C ASN A 160 0.65 17.72 -6.63
N ILE A 161 1.01 17.17 -7.79
CA ILE A 161 1.36 17.97 -8.99
C ILE A 161 0.22 18.91 -9.40
N SER A 162 -1.03 18.45 -9.33
CA SER A 162 -2.19 19.28 -9.72
C SER A 162 -2.44 20.42 -8.73
N LYS A 163 -2.23 20.20 -7.44
CA LYS A 163 -2.28 21.26 -6.41
C LYS A 163 -1.11 22.24 -6.56
N MET A 164 0.10 21.75 -6.81
CA MET A 164 1.25 22.60 -7.11
C MET A 164 1.03 23.43 -8.37
N TYR A 165 0.41 22.87 -9.41
CA TYR A 165 0.07 23.61 -10.62
C TYR A 165 -0.97 24.71 -10.37
N ARG A 166 -1.98 24.45 -9.53
CA ARG A 166 -2.92 25.51 -9.10
C ARG A 166 -2.20 26.66 -8.40
N LEU A 167 -1.26 26.34 -7.50
CA LEU A 167 -0.42 27.34 -6.84
C LEU A 167 0.47 28.09 -7.84
N TYR A 168 1.03 27.40 -8.83
CA TYR A 168 1.83 27.99 -9.90
C TYR A 168 1.05 29.05 -10.68
N ARG A 169 -0.22 28.77 -11.03
CA ARG A 169 -1.08 29.75 -11.72
C ARG A 169 -1.26 31.03 -10.92
N VAL A 170 -1.51 30.88 -9.61
CA VAL A 170 -1.66 32.03 -8.70
C VAL A 170 -0.34 32.77 -8.55
N TRP A 171 0.77 32.05 -8.37
CA TRP A 171 2.10 32.64 -8.25
C TRP A 171 2.50 33.42 -9.51
N MET A 172 2.28 32.86 -10.70
CA MET A 172 2.52 33.54 -11.98
C MET A 172 1.71 34.82 -12.11
N SER A 173 0.43 34.81 -11.72
CA SER A 173 -0.42 36.01 -11.78
C SER A 173 0.06 37.15 -10.87
N LYS A 174 0.80 36.82 -9.79
CA LYS A 174 1.31 37.80 -8.82
C LYS A 174 2.72 38.27 -9.13
N VAL A 175 3.59 37.35 -9.55
CA VAL A 175 5.04 37.59 -9.66
C VAL A 175 5.46 37.88 -11.11
N LYS A 176 4.82 37.24 -12.09
CA LYS A 176 5.15 37.38 -13.52
C LYS A 176 3.87 37.54 -14.36
N PRO A 177 3.09 38.62 -14.16
CA PRO A 177 1.77 38.79 -14.79
C PRO A 177 1.83 38.88 -16.33
N ASN A 178 2.97 39.29 -16.88
CA ASN A 178 3.19 39.44 -18.32
C ASN A 178 3.67 38.14 -19.00
N ASP A 179 3.93 37.08 -18.25
CA ASP A 179 4.42 35.81 -18.78
C ASP A 179 3.29 34.80 -19.00
N GLN A 180 3.39 34.01 -20.06
CA GLN A 180 2.37 33.02 -20.39
C GLN A 180 2.41 31.82 -19.42
N VAL A 181 1.28 31.53 -18.80
CA VAL A 181 1.08 30.32 -18.01
C VAL A 181 0.91 29.11 -18.94
N LYS A 182 1.82 28.13 -18.86
CA LYS A 182 1.72 26.87 -19.62
C LYS A 182 0.75 25.87 -19.00
N ALA A 183 0.33 24.88 -19.79
CA ALA A 183 -0.58 23.82 -19.36
C ALA A 183 0.04 22.92 -18.28
N GLU A 184 -0.80 22.25 -17.49
CA GLU A 184 -0.35 21.32 -16.43
C GLU A 184 0.56 20.21 -16.97
N THR A 185 0.35 19.77 -18.21
CA THR A 185 1.18 18.76 -18.88
C THR A 185 2.65 19.21 -18.98
N PHE A 186 2.89 20.48 -19.31
CA PHE A 186 4.22 21.08 -19.36
C PHE A 186 4.82 21.23 -17.96
N TYR A 187 4.01 21.66 -16.98
CA TYR A 187 4.44 21.75 -15.58
C TYR A 187 4.90 20.37 -15.04
N ARG A 188 4.11 19.33 -15.35
CA ARG A 188 4.39 17.94 -14.99
C ARG A 188 5.63 17.39 -15.68
N SER A 189 5.86 17.73 -16.95
CA SER A 189 7.08 17.28 -17.65
C SER A 189 8.32 17.89 -17.01
N VAL A 190 8.31 19.18 -16.68
CA VAL A 190 9.43 19.84 -15.98
C VAL A 190 9.64 19.21 -14.60
N PHE A 191 8.58 19.01 -13.81
CA PHE A 191 8.67 18.34 -12.51
C PHE A 191 9.30 16.94 -12.60
N ASN A 192 8.91 16.11 -13.57
CA ASN A 192 9.38 14.74 -13.68
C ASN A 192 10.79 14.59 -14.30
N THR A 193 11.22 15.56 -15.11
CA THR A 193 12.48 15.46 -15.88
C THR A 193 13.62 16.28 -15.27
N LYS A 194 13.30 17.41 -14.62
CA LYS A 194 14.29 18.33 -14.03
C LYS A 194 14.48 18.15 -12.53
N PHE A 195 13.55 17.47 -11.85
CA PHE A 195 13.61 17.27 -10.40
C PHE A 195 13.55 15.80 -10.02
N ASN A 196 14.44 15.38 -9.12
CA ASN A 196 14.34 14.08 -8.43
C ASN A 196 13.50 14.22 -7.15
N LEU A 197 12.24 14.65 -7.31
CA LEU A 197 11.29 14.88 -6.21
C LEU A 197 10.20 13.81 -6.20
N GLY A 198 9.85 13.32 -5.01
CA GLY A 198 8.66 12.49 -4.77
C GLY A 198 7.69 13.20 -3.83
N PHE A 199 6.43 12.76 -3.79
CA PHE A 199 5.54 13.10 -2.69
C PHE A 199 5.74 12.09 -1.57
N HIS A 200 5.88 12.59 -0.35
CA HIS A 200 5.90 11.75 0.82
C HIS A 200 4.60 10.95 0.84
N LYS A 201 4.70 9.64 0.97
CA LYS A 201 3.56 8.79 1.31
C LYS A 201 3.75 8.48 2.80
N PRO A 202 2.75 8.72 3.67
CA PRO A 202 2.85 8.21 5.03
C PRO A 202 3.15 6.72 4.92
N LYS A 203 4.23 6.25 5.56
CA LYS A 203 4.42 4.81 5.67
C LYS A 203 3.31 4.30 6.58
N LYS A 204 2.80 3.09 6.29
CA LYS A 204 2.20 2.29 7.35
C LYS A 204 3.27 2.15 8.45
N ASP A 205 2.87 2.25 9.71
CA ASP A 205 3.71 1.97 10.88
C ASP A 205 4.78 3.03 11.18
N MET A 206 4.35 4.28 11.32
CA MET A 206 5.16 5.29 12.02
C MET A 206 5.16 4.94 13.51
N CYS A 207 6.32 4.96 14.18
CA CYS A 207 6.34 4.82 15.63
C CYS A 207 5.59 5.97 16.27
N ASP A 208 4.55 5.65 17.05
CA ASP A 208 3.74 6.64 17.77
C ASP A 208 4.62 7.50 18.68
N MET A 209 5.55 6.88 19.42
CA MET A 209 6.45 7.61 20.31
C MET A 209 7.36 8.58 19.55
N CYS A 210 7.94 8.16 18.41
CA CYS A 210 8.76 9.06 17.60
C CYS A 210 7.92 10.20 17.02
N SER A 211 6.71 9.88 16.54
CA SER A 211 5.81 10.87 15.94
C SER A 211 5.35 11.89 16.97
N VAL A 212 4.98 11.44 18.18
CA VAL A 212 4.61 12.32 19.30
C VAL A 212 5.79 13.19 19.70
N PHE A 213 6.99 12.60 19.86
CA PHE A 213 8.18 13.36 20.25
C PHE A 213 8.54 14.43 19.21
N ASP A 214 8.40 14.15 17.91
CA ASP A 214 8.65 15.12 16.84
C ASP A 214 7.68 16.32 16.88
N LEU A 215 6.43 16.09 17.29
CA LEU A 215 5.39 17.11 17.41
C LEU A 215 5.50 17.95 18.70
N CYS A 216 6.23 17.48 19.71
CA CYS A 216 6.39 18.18 20.98
C CYS A 216 7.23 19.46 20.89
N ASN A 217 6.85 20.48 21.68
CA ASN A 217 7.66 21.67 21.88
C ASN A 217 8.86 21.40 22.82
N ALA A 218 9.77 22.37 22.99
CA ALA A 218 11.02 22.18 23.75
C ALA A 218 10.78 21.73 25.22
N ALA A 219 9.77 22.30 25.89
CA ALA A 219 9.44 21.95 27.27
C ALA A 219 8.84 20.52 27.38
N GLN A 220 8.01 20.12 26.42
CA GLN A 220 7.46 18.77 26.35
C GLN A 220 8.53 17.73 26.00
N LYS A 221 9.45 18.06 25.10
CA LYS A 221 10.60 17.21 24.76
C LYS A 221 11.47 16.94 25.97
N ALA A 222 11.79 17.95 26.78
CA ALA A 222 12.57 17.77 28.01
C ALA A 222 11.94 16.74 28.96
N LYS A 223 10.60 16.72 29.10
CA LYS A 223 9.89 15.74 29.93
C LYS A 223 9.86 14.32 29.34
N LEU A 224 9.94 14.19 28.01
CA LEU A 224 9.86 12.91 27.30
C LEU A 224 11.23 12.37 26.86
N GLN A 225 12.30 13.15 27.02
CA GLN A 225 13.63 12.87 26.51
C GLN A 225 14.16 11.51 26.99
N GLU A 226 14.09 11.24 28.30
CA GLU A 226 14.59 9.99 28.88
C GLU A 226 13.86 8.76 28.31
N LYS A 227 12.52 8.83 28.20
CA LYS A 227 11.72 7.75 27.60
C LYS A 227 12.05 7.56 26.12
N PHE A 228 12.28 8.66 25.40
CA PHE A 228 12.64 8.64 23.98
C PHE A 228 14.05 8.08 23.74
N ASP A 229 15.04 8.46 24.58
CA ASP A 229 16.41 7.96 24.50
C ASP A 229 16.45 6.46 24.80
N MET A 230 15.70 6.01 25.81
CA MET A 230 15.54 4.58 26.11
C MET A 230 14.88 3.84 24.93
N HIS A 231 13.86 4.41 24.31
CA HIS A 231 13.23 3.84 23.11
C HIS A 231 14.21 3.74 21.92
N LEU A 232 15.02 4.77 21.70
CA LEU A 232 16.04 4.76 20.65
C LEU A 232 17.15 3.74 20.93
N LYS A 233 17.56 3.62 22.20
CA LYS A 233 18.49 2.59 22.67
C LYS A 233 17.94 1.20 22.38
N HIS A 234 16.72 0.89 22.84
CA HIS A 234 16.08 -0.40 22.59
C HIS A 234 15.94 -0.73 21.10
N LYS A 235 15.61 0.26 20.26
CA LYS A 235 15.58 0.12 18.81
C LYS A 235 16.95 -0.28 18.24
N ASN A 236 18.02 0.38 18.68
CA ASN A 236 19.37 0.09 18.22
C ASN A 236 19.85 -1.29 18.71
N ASP A 237 19.60 -1.62 19.98
CA ASP A 237 19.98 -2.90 20.57
C ASP A 237 19.24 -4.06 19.88
N ALA A 238 17.95 -3.91 19.60
CA ALA A 238 17.18 -4.89 18.83
C ALA A 238 17.76 -5.08 17.41
N LYS A 239 18.19 -4.00 16.76
CA LYS A 239 18.81 -4.08 15.43
C LYS A 239 20.14 -4.83 15.46
N VAL A 240 20.98 -4.57 16.47
CA VAL A 240 22.25 -5.27 16.67
C VAL A 240 22.00 -6.76 16.96
N ALA A 241 21.09 -7.07 17.88
CA ALA A 241 20.74 -8.44 18.24
C ALA A 241 20.19 -9.24 17.04
N ARG A 242 19.33 -8.63 16.20
CA ARG A 242 18.83 -9.29 14.97
C ARG A 242 19.94 -9.60 13.98
N LYS A 243 20.92 -8.71 13.85
CA LYS A 243 22.07 -8.94 12.97
C LYS A 243 22.91 -10.10 13.50
N ALA A 244 23.21 -10.10 14.80
CA ALA A 244 23.97 -11.17 15.46
C ALA A 244 23.26 -12.53 15.38
N ASP A 245 21.94 -12.58 15.61
CA ASP A 245 21.15 -13.82 15.48
C ASP A 245 21.17 -14.37 14.07
N ARG A 246 21.08 -13.49 13.07
CA ARG A 246 21.15 -13.89 11.67
C ARG A 246 22.52 -14.50 11.36
N GLU A 247 23.59 -13.86 11.79
CA GLU A 247 24.96 -14.36 11.58
C GLU A 247 25.17 -15.71 12.29
N TYR A 248 24.75 -15.81 13.56
CA TYR A 248 24.81 -17.04 14.35
C TYR A 248 24.03 -18.20 13.72
N ALA A 249 22.78 -17.95 13.30
CA ALA A 249 21.95 -18.97 12.67
C ALA A 249 22.46 -19.34 11.27
N GLN A 250 23.12 -18.42 10.56
CA GLN A 250 23.74 -18.70 9.27
C GLN A 250 24.96 -19.62 9.42
N GLU A 251 25.79 -19.42 10.45
CA GLU A 251 26.93 -20.27 10.76
C GLU A 251 26.51 -21.68 11.18
N LYS A 252 25.40 -21.81 11.93
CA LYS A 252 24.87 -23.08 12.46
C LYS A 252 23.58 -23.54 11.79
N LYS A 253 23.42 -23.29 10.50
CA LYS A 253 22.18 -23.52 9.73
C LYS A 253 21.55 -24.90 9.89
N ASP A 254 22.35 -25.94 10.16
CA ASP A 254 21.88 -27.32 10.27
C ASP A 254 21.28 -27.65 11.65
N THR A 255 21.51 -26.79 12.65
CA THR A 255 21.07 -27.02 14.04
C THR A 255 20.29 -25.86 14.65
N VAL A 256 20.39 -24.66 14.08
CA VAL A 256 19.72 -23.44 14.56
C VAL A 256 18.73 -22.95 13.52
N CYS A 257 17.46 -22.79 13.92
CA CYS A 257 16.45 -22.13 13.09
C CYS A 257 16.24 -20.69 13.55
N TYR A 258 16.39 -19.73 12.65
CA TYR A 258 16.03 -18.33 12.91
C TYR A 258 14.74 -17.97 12.17
N ALA A 259 13.67 -17.76 12.93
CA ALA A 259 12.33 -17.53 12.40
C ALA A 259 11.69 -16.27 12.96
N ILE A 260 10.89 -15.61 12.13
CA ILE A 260 10.10 -14.44 12.50
C ILE A 260 8.65 -14.77 12.26
N TYR A 261 7.78 -14.47 13.22
CA TYR A 261 6.37 -14.70 13.02
C TYR A 261 5.52 -13.48 13.34
N ASP A 262 4.41 -13.39 12.62
CA ASP A 262 3.41 -12.34 12.76
C ASP A 262 2.04 -12.81 12.26
N LEU A 263 0.98 -12.17 12.78
CA LEU A 263 -0.40 -12.44 12.40
C LEU A 263 -0.87 -11.40 11.39
N GLN A 264 -1.20 -11.86 10.18
CA GLN A 264 -1.69 -10.97 9.13
C GLN A 264 -2.98 -10.26 9.56
N LYS A 265 -3.19 -9.05 9.02
CA LYS A 265 -4.50 -8.38 9.10
C LYS A 265 -5.61 -9.36 8.69
N THR A 266 -6.72 -9.35 9.45
CA THR A 266 -7.89 -10.18 9.19
C THR A 266 -8.31 -10.08 7.73
N LEU A 267 -8.34 -11.22 7.05
CA LEU A 267 -8.77 -11.37 5.66
C LEU A 267 -10.28 -11.57 5.65
N CYS A 268 -10.97 -10.99 4.66
CA CYS A 268 -12.43 -11.08 4.57
C CYS A 268 -12.86 -12.11 3.52
N VAL A 269 -13.99 -12.78 3.76
CA VAL A 269 -14.64 -13.70 2.83
C VAL A 269 -16.16 -13.47 2.88
N PRO A 270 -16.83 -13.12 1.79
CA PRO A 270 -16.27 -12.87 0.47
C PRO A 270 -15.50 -11.54 0.40
N ASN A 271 -14.49 -11.46 -0.46
CA ASN A 271 -13.75 -10.23 -0.79
C ASN A 271 -13.90 -9.96 -2.29
N LEU A 272 -14.86 -9.09 -2.62
CA LEU A 272 -15.30 -8.79 -3.99
C LEU A 272 -15.29 -7.28 -4.20
N ASP A 273 -14.97 -6.83 -5.42
CA ASP A 273 -15.02 -5.43 -5.83
C ASP A 273 -16.44 -5.04 -6.29
N ILE A 274 -17.42 -5.25 -5.39
CA ILE A 274 -18.85 -5.00 -5.62
C ILE A 274 -19.34 -4.06 -4.51
N GLY A 275 -19.99 -2.95 -4.88
CA GLY A 275 -20.41 -1.91 -3.93
C GLY A 275 -21.30 -2.42 -2.80
N GLU A 276 -22.27 -3.30 -3.11
CA GLU A 276 -23.20 -3.86 -2.11
C GLU A 276 -22.49 -4.73 -1.06
N VAL A 277 -21.42 -5.44 -1.45
CA VAL A 277 -20.62 -6.28 -0.55
C VAL A 277 -19.86 -5.44 0.48
N TYR A 278 -19.67 -4.14 0.24
CA TYR A 278 -18.99 -3.25 1.19
C TYR A 278 -19.76 -3.07 2.50
N TYR A 279 -21.09 -3.10 2.45
CA TYR A 279 -21.98 -2.81 3.59
C TYR A 279 -22.46 -4.06 4.33
N LYS A 280 -22.20 -5.27 3.80
CA LYS A 280 -22.59 -6.54 4.41
C LYS A 280 -21.49 -7.08 5.32
N ARG A 281 -21.86 -7.76 6.42
CA ARG A 281 -20.90 -8.45 7.30
C ARG A 281 -20.27 -9.64 6.56
N LYS A 282 -18.96 -9.83 6.75
CA LYS A 282 -18.15 -10.85 6.07
C LYS A 282 -17.61 -11.85 7.08
N LEU A 283 -17.32 -13.05 6.59
CA LEU A 283 -16.59 -14.06 7.33
C LEU A 283 -15.12 -13.64 7.47
N SER A 284 -14.57 -13.80 8.66
CA SER A 284 -13.16 -13.55 8.95
C SER A 284 -12.30 -14.79 8.66
N MET A 285 -11.23 -14.60 7.90
CA MET A 285 -10.17 -15.59 7.69
C MET A 285 -8.87 -15.05 8.32
N TYR A 286 -8.17 -15.93 9.03
CA TYR A 286 -6.94 -15.63 9.73
C TYR A 286 -5.77 -16.36 9.09
N ASN A 287 -4.64 -15.66 8.98
CA ASN A 287 -3.39 -16.21 8.46
C ASN A 287 -2.24 -15.82 9.39
N PHE A 288 -1.76 -16.79 10.16
CA PHE A 288 -0.55 -16.63 10.96
C PHE A 288 0.66 -17.09 10.16
N THR A 289 1.67 -16.24 10.08
CA THR A 289 2.83 -16.49 9.21
C THR A 289 4.10 -16.62 10.00
N ILE A 290 4.92 -17.60 9.65
CA ILE A 290 6.27 -17.79 10.19
C ILE A 290 7.23 -17.81 9.00
N TYR A 291 8.25 -16.96 9.02
CA TYR A 291 9.29 -16.88 8.00
C TYR A 291 10.62 -17.36 8.56
N ASN A 292 11.13 -18.49 8.04
CA ASN A 292 12.51 -18.91 8.29
C ASN A 292 13.44 -18.01 7.47
N VAL A 293 14.21 -17.19 8.19
CA VAL A 293 15.04 -16.14 7.59
C VAL A 293 16.20 -16.73 6.81
N ILE A 294 16.81 -17.82 7.29
CA ILE A 294 18.01 -18.44 6.70
C ILE A 294 17.64 -19.25 5.46
N GLU A 295 16.60 -20.08 5.55
CA GLU A 295 16.14 -20.91 4.42
C GLU A 295 15.30 -20.13 3.40
N HIS A 296 14.91 -18.90 3.72
CA HIS A 296 13.98 -18.08 2.93
C HIS A 296 12.64 -18.78 2.64
N GLN A 297 12.19 -19.59 3.60
CA GLN A 297 10.96 -20.36 3.55
C GLN A 297 9.86 -19.70 4.39
N GLY A 298 8.67 -19.54 3.80
CA GLY A 298 7.51 -18.97 4.49
C GLY A 298 6.48 -20.05 4.78
N PHE A 299 5.95 -20.05 5.99
CA PHE A 299 4.93 -20.95 6.48
C PHE A 299 3.68 -20.14 6.82
N CYS A 300 2.51 -20.60 6.39
CA CYS A 300 1.22 -19.98 6.60
C CYS A 300 0.31 -20.97 7.34
N TYR A 301 -0.23 -20.55 8.47
CA TYR A 301 -1.18 -21.31 9.27
C TYR A 301 -2.53 -20.60 9.19
N THR A 302 -3.50 -21.26 8.57
CA THR A 302 -4.77 -20.63 8.22
C THR A 302 -5.94 -21.30 8.92
N TRP A 303 -6.89 -20.48 9.37
CA TRP A 303 -8.18 -20.92 9.88
C TRP A 303 -9.20 -19.81 9.68
N ASN A 304 -10.47 -20.14 9.76
CA ASN A 304 -11.54 -19.15 9.70
C ASN A 304 -12.34 -19.10 11.01
N GLU A 305 -13.12 -18.04 11.19
CA GLU A 305 -13.82 -17.80 12.46
C GLU A 305 -14.92 -18.83 12.80
N SER A 306 -15.37 -19.65 11.85
CA SER A 306 -16.27 -20.78 12.16
C SER A 306 -15.52 -22.00 12.70
N GLU A 307 -14.20 -22.04 12.61
CA GLU A 307 -13.37 -23.16 13.09
C GLU A 307 -12.76 -22.84 14.46
N ALA A 308 -12.21 -21.63 14.60
CA ALA A 308 -11.50 -21.21 15.80
C ALA A 308 -11.51 -19.68 15.95
N ARG A 309 -11.34 -19.21 17.19
CA ARG A 309 -11.26 -17.77 17.50
C ARG A 309 -9.89 -17.21 17.09
N LYS A 310 -9.69 -15.92 17.35
CA LYS A 310 -8.41 -15.23 17.18
C LYS A 310 -7.78 -14.98 18.55
N GLY A 311 -7.05 -15.96 19.08
CA GLY A 311 -6.51 -15.91 20.44
C GLY A 311 -5.14 -16.58 20.62
N ALA A 312 -4.75 -16.75 21.87
CA ALA A 312 -3.44 -17.28 22.23
C ALA A 312 -3.28 -18.78 21.89
N ASN A 313 -4.36 -19.56 21.99
CA ASN A 313 -4.34 -21.00 21.69
C ASN A 313 -4.03 -21.26 20.21
N GLU A 314 -4.59 -20.46 19.30
CA GLU A 314 -4.36 -20.61 17.86
C GLU A 314 -2.92 -20.29 17.47
N ILE A 315 -2.37 -19.21 18.04
CA ILE A 315 -0.97 -18.82 17.85
C ILE A 315 -0.05 -19.88 18.45
N ALA A 316 -0.29 -20.31 19.68
CA ALA A 316 0.54 -21.32 20.36
C ALA A 316 0.50 -22.67 19.63
N THR A 317 -0.66 -23.09 19.11
CA THR A 317 -0.79 -24.31 18.29
C THR A 317 0.04 -24.17 17.01
N SER A 318 -0.10 -23.06 16.30
CA SER A 318 0.62 -22.83 15.04
C SER A 318 2.13 -22.81 15.23
N VAL A 319 2.61 -22.17 16.31
CA VAL A 319 4.03 -22.16 16.67
C VAL A 319 4.50 -23.56 17.11
N LEU A 320 3.68 -24.32 17.86
CA LEU A 320 4.01 -25.69 18.25
C LEU A 320 4.16 -26.62 17.03
N LEU A 321 3.25 -26.53 16.04
CA LEU A 321 3.35 -27.29 14.79
C LEU A 321 4.64 -26.96 14.03
N PHE A 322 5.03 -25.69 14.00
CA PHE A 322 6.30 -25.27 13.42
C PHE A 322 7.50 -25.84 14.17
N ILE A 323 7.49 -25.75 15.50
CA ILE A 323 8.55 -26.28 16.36
C ILE A 323 8.72 -27.79 16.15
N GLU A 324 7.61 -28.54 16.14
CA GLU A 324 7.62 -29.98 15.90
C GLU A 324 8.21 -30.33 14.54
N MET A 325 7.77 -29.65 13.49
CA MET A 325 8.33 -29.81 12.15
C MET A 325 9.84 -29.54 12.14
N MET A 326 10.31 -28.47 12.76
CA MET A 326 11.74 -28.11 12.80
C MET A 326 12.56 -29.10 13.64
N ALA A 327 12.03 -29.53 14.78
CA ALA A 327 12.67 -30.56 15.62
C ALA A 327 12.81 -31.89 14.85
N ASN A 328 11.77 -32.29 14.10
CA ASN A 328 11.82 -33.48 13.25
C ASN A 328 12.83 -33.36 12.10
N ARG A 329 13.16 -32.13 11.67
CA ARG A 329 14.25 -31.84 10.71
C ARG A 329 15.64 -31.82 11.37
N GLY A 330 15.74 -32.03 12.68
CA GLY A 330 17.01 -32.11 13.43
C GLY A 330 17.47 -30.80 14.09
N VAL A 331 16.63 -29.75 14.08
CA VAL A 331 16.93 -28.47 14.73
C VAL A 331 16.98 -28.64 16.25
N LYS A 332 18.02 -28.08 16.88
CA LYS A 332 18.24 -28.14 18.34
C LYS A 332 17.97 -26.81 19.04
N GLU A 333 18.08 -25.69 18.32
CA GLU A 333 17.84 -24.35 18.86
C GLU A 333 16.97 -23.55 17.90
N ILE A 334 15.94 -22.89 18.41
CA ILE A 334 15.04 -22.04 17.61
C ILE A 334 15.04 -20.64 18.20
N ILE A 335 15.35 -19.66 17.35
CA ILE A 335 15.33 -18.23 17.68
C ILE A 335 14.12 -17.61 16.99
N PHE A 336 13.13 -17.22 17.79
CA PHE A 336 11.95 -16.50 17.34
C PHE A 336 12.09 -15.00 17.54
N TRP A 337 11.59 -14.25 16.56
CA TRP A 337 11.33 -12.83 16.71
C TRP A 337 9.88 -12.53 16.35
N SER A 338 9.23 -11.68 17.15
CA SER A 338 7.86 -11.24 16.88
C SER A 338 7.63 -9.81 17.33
N ASP A 339 6.49 -9.25 16.93
CA ASP A 339 6.02 -7.97 17.43
C ASP A 339 5.66 -8.04 18.93
N ASN A 340 5.80 -6.90 19.60
CA ASN A 340 5.55 -6.74 21.03
C ASN A 340 4.05 -6.54 21.33
N CYS A 341 3.24 -7.49 20.85
CA CYS A 341 1.80 -7.57 21.10
C CYS A 341 1.53 -8.46 22.32
N SER A 342 1.00 -7.88 23.39
CA SER A 342 0.85 -8.60 24.67
C SER A 342 -0.19 -9.71 24.63
N GLY A 343 -1.36 -9.46 24.03
CA GLY A 343 -2.43 -10.46 23.94
C GLY A 343 -2.03 -11.69 23.11
N GLN A 344 -1.26 -11.49 22.04
CA GLN A 344 -0.92 -12.56 21.09
C GLN A 344 0.40 -13.27 21.43
N ASN A 345 1.46 -12.50 21.71
CA ASN A 345 2.83 -13.03 21.75
C ASN A 345 3.49 -12.96 23.14
N LYS A 346 2.89 -12.26 24.11
CA LYS A 346 3.38 -12.20 25.52
C LYS A 346 2.31 -12.64 26.50
N ASN A 347 1.88 -13.88 26.37
CA ASN A 347 0.94 -14.49 27.29
C ASN A 347 1.54 -15.78 27.88
N LYS A 348 1.04 -16.13 29.08
CA LYS A 348 1.44 -17.33 29.81
C LYS A 348 1.19 -18.62 29.02
N TYR A 349 0.18 -18.64 28.13
CA TYR A 349 -0.16 -19.83 27.34
C TYR A 349 0.95 -20.17 26.33
N LEU A 350 1.47 -19.16 25.61
CA LEU A 350 2.60 -19.32 24.70
C LEU A 350 3.86 -19.78 25.43
N PHE A 351 4.16 -19.21 26.60
CA PHE A 351 5.33 -19.62 27.38
C PHE A 351 5.18 -21.04 27.94
N SER A 352 3.97 -21.40 28.38
CA SER A 352 3.64 -22.77 28.79
C SER A 352 3.83 -23.75 27.63
N MET A 353 3.38 -23.39 26.43
CA MET A 353 3.63 -24.16 25.21
C MET A 353 5.14 -24.32 24.95
N TYR A 354 5.93 -23.25 25.03
CA TYR A 354 7.39 -23.37 24.86
C TYR A 354 8.03 -24.30 25.88
N THR A 355 7.63 -24.23 27.15
CA THR A 355 8.18 -25.13 28.18
C THR A 355 7.86 -26.60 27.88
N HIS A 356 6.67 -26.89 27.38
CA HIS A 356 6.30 -28.23 26.91
C HIS A 356 7.13 -28.64 25.69
N ALA A 357 7.22 -27.77 24.68
CA ALA A 357 7.93 -28.04 23.44
C ALA A 357 9.43 -28.28 23.66
N CYS A 358 10.09 -27.44 24.47
CA CYS A 358 11.48 -27.62 24.88
C CYS A 358 11.70 -28.96 25.55
N ALA A 359 10.83 -29.35 26.49
CA ALA A 359 10.97 -30.58 27.24
C ALA A 359 10.71 -31.83 26.37
N LYS A 360 9.67 -31.79 25.52
CA LYS A 360 9.28 -32.88 24.63
C LYS A 360 10.29 -33.11 23.49
N TYR A 361 10.70 -32.04 22.81
CA TYR A 361 11.56 -32.11 21.63
C TYR A 361 13.05 -31.95 21.94
N LYS A 362 13.42 -31.68 23.21
CA LYS A 362 14.81 -31.47 23.67
C LYS A 362 15.51 -30.36 22.89
N ILE A 363 14.81 -29.24 22.73
CA ILE A 363 15.30 -28.05 22.04
C ILE A 363 15.41 -26.86 22.98
N LYS A 364 16.25 -25.90 22.59
CA LYS A 364 16.32 -24.58 23.19
C LYS A 364 15.50 -23.58 22.39
N ILE A 365 14.68 -22.78 23.07
CA ILE A 365 13.87 -21.74 22.44
C ILE A 365 14.29 -20.38 23.00
N ILE A 366 14.63 -19.47 22.10
CA ILE A 366 14.90 -18.06 22.40
C ILE A 366 13.84 -17.25 21.68
N HIS A 367 13.04 -16.46 22.40
CA HIS A 367 12.03 -15.59 21.80
C HIS A 367 12.33 -14.14 22.17
N ARG A 368 12.56 -13.30 21.15
CA ARG A 368 12.83 -11.87 21.28
C ARG A 368 11.70 -11.03 20.69
N TYR A 369 11.50 -9.85 21.25
CA TYR A 369 10.46 -8.92 20.84
C TYR A 369 11.04 -7.70 20.16
N MET A 370 10.42 -7.28 19.06
CA MET A 370 10.77 -6.05 18.37
C MET A 370 10.25 -4.80 19.11
N GLU A 371 10.92 -3.67 18.92
CA GLU A 371 10.45 -2.39 19.44
C GLU A 371 9.28 -1.87 18.61
N LYS A 372 8.16 -1.51 19.26
CA LYS A 372 6.91 -1.10 18.59
C LYS A 372 7.16 0.06 17.62
N GLY A 373 6.54 -0.01 16.44
CA GLY A 373 6.60 1.06 15.43
C GLY A 373 7.93 1.19 14.68
N HIS A 374 8.90 0.29 14.94
CA HIS A 374 10.12 0.14 14.15
C HIS A 374 10.23 -1.26 13.54
N THR A 375 9.09 -1.92 13.36
CA THR A 375 8.92 -3.29 12.91
C THR A 375 8.88 -3.29 11.38
N MET A 376 10.04 -3.40 10.74
CA MET A 376 10.10 -3.95 9.38
C MET A 376 10.43 -5.43 9.54
N ASN A 377 9.43 -6.29 9.44
CA ASN A 377 9.60 -7.72 9.63
C ASN A 377 9.45 -8.48 8.29
N GLU A 378 10.06 -9.66 8.21
CA GLU A 378 10.06 -10.47 6.99
C GLU A 378 8.68 -11.11 6.73
N ALA A 379 7.87 -11.28 7.77
CA ALA A 379 6.49 -11.75 7.68
C ALA A 379 5.58 -10.72 6.97
N ASP A 380 5.77 -9.41 7.19
CA ASP A 380 5.11 -8.31 6.50
C ASP A 380 5.35 -8.39 5.00
N SER A 381 6.54 -8.88 4.60
CA SER A 381 6.86 -9.09 3.19
C SER A 381 6.01 -10.20 2.56
N MET A 382 5.64 -11.23 3.35
CA MET A 382 4.69 -12.27 2.95
C MET A 382 3.30 -11.67 2.82
N HIS A 383 2.82 -10.94 3.83
CA HIS A 383 1.50 -10.30 3.83
C HIS A 383 1.35 -9.34 2.65
N ALA A 384 2.32 -8.44 2.45
CA ALA A 384 2.32 -7.49 1.34
C ALA A 384 2.37 -8.18 -0.03
N ARG A 385 2.89 -9.41 -0.11
CA ARG A 385 2.85 -10.21 -1.34
C ARG A 385 1.47 -10.82 -1.56
N ILE A 386 0.88 -11.41 -0.53
CA ILE A 386 -0.48 -11.97 -0.54
C ILE A 386 -1.48 -10.87 -0.91
N GLU A 387 -1.43 -9.71 -0.25
CA GLU A 387 -2.29 -8.55 -0.54
C GLU A 387 -2.17 -8.11 -2.00
N ARG A 388 -0.94 -7.94 -2.51
CA ARG A 388 -0.72 -7.54 -3.90
C ARG A 388 -1.28 -8.55 -4.91
N PHE A 389 -1.15 -9.84 -4.62
CA PHE A 389 -1.65 -10.90 -5.49
C PHE A 389 -3.18 -11.01 -5.45
N SER A 390 -3.79 -10.68 -4.30
CA SER A 390 -5.25 -10.70 -4.10
C SER A 390 -5.99 -9.50 -4.71
N LYS A 391 -5.30 -8.38 -4.97
CA LYS A 391 -5.91 -7.08 -5.30
C LYS A 391 -6.92 -7.11 -6.47
N PHE A 392 -6.74 -8.01 -7.44
CA PHE A 392 -7.59 -8.11 -8.63
C PHE A 392 -8.30 -9.46 -8.72
N LYS A 393 -8.44 -10.16 -7.59
CA LYS A 393 -9.05 -11.48 -7.51
C LYS A 393 -10.29 -11.42 -6.65
N SER A 394 -11.36 -12.00 -7.16
CA SER A 394 -12.56 -12.27 -6.38
C SER A 394 -12.31 -13.44 -5.45
N VAL A 395 -12.60 -13.26 -4.16
CA VAL A 395 -12.61 -14.32 -3.16
C VAL A 395 -14.05 -14.56 -2.75
N TYR A 396 -14.55 -15.76 -3.00
CA TYR A 396 -15.91 -16.16 -2.68
C TYR A 396 -15.97 -17.06 -1.46
N GLU A 397 -14.96 -17.90 -1.22
CA GLU A 397 -14.92 -18.81 -0.05
C GLU A 397 -13.49 -18.88 0.55
N PRO A 398 -13.29 -19.44 1.75
CA PRO A 398 -11.96 -19.51 2.36
C PRO A 398 -10.92 -20.26 1.52
N PHE A 399 -11.35 -21.25 0.74
CA PHE A 399 -10.49 -22.00 -0.18
C PHE A 399 -9.81 -21.10 -1.22
N ASP A 400 -10.49 -20.03 -1.68
CA ASP A 400 -9.91 -19.09 -2.63
C ASP A 400 -8.71 -18.34 -2.01
N TRP A 401 -8.73 -18.05 -0.70
CA TRP A 401 -7.56 -17.50 0.00
C TRP A 401 -6.41 -18.50 0.10
N ILE A 402 -6.71 -19.78 0.36
CA ILE A 402 -5.71 -20.85 0.40
C ILE A 402 -4.98 -20.94 -0.95
N ASP A 403 -5.73 -20.91 -2.05
CA ASP A 403 -5.18 -20.88 -3.40
C ASP A 403 -4.35 -19.63 -3.69
N ILE A 404 -4.82 -18.45 -3.24
CA ILE A 404 -4.07 -17.20 -3.35
C ILE A 404 -2.73 -17.31 -2.61
N ILE A 405 -2.73 -17.79 -1.36
CA ILE A 405 -1.52 -17.88 -0.54
C ILE A 405 -0.51 -18.86 -1.16
N LYS A 406 -0.97 -20.05 -1.57
CA LYS A 406 -0.10 -21.07 -2.21
C LYS A 406 0.54 -20.59 -3.52
N ASN A 407 -0.15 -19.71 -4.27
CA ASN A 407 0.27 -19.28 -5.61
C ASN A 407 0.83 -17.86 -5.70
N CYS A 408 0.81 -17.06 -4.62
CA CYS A 408 1.26 -15.66 -4.68
C CYS A 408 2.77 -15.47 -4.87
N LYS A 409 3.58 -16.48 -4.55
CA LYS A 409 5.04 -16.47 -4.74
C LYS A 409 5.40 -17.22 -6.02
N VAL A 410 5.72 -16.47 -7.08
CA VAL A 410 6.10 -17.01 -8.40
C VAL A 410 7.55 -17.48 -8.43
N ASN A 411 8.46 -16.74 -7.77
CA ASN A 411 9.90 -17.01 -7.77
C ASN A 411 10.37 -17.48 -6.37
N GLY A 412 11.22 -18.51 -6.37
CA GLY A 412 11.75 -19.15 -5.15
C GLY A 412 10.77 -20.15 -4.54
N ASN A 413 11.02 -20.54 -3.29
CA ASN A 413 10.21 -21.55 -2.61
C ASN A 413 8.80 -21.04 -2.32
N LYS A 414 7.77 -21.78 -2.74
CA LYS A 414 6.37 -21.46 -2.43
C LYS A 414 6.12 -21.49 -0.93
N TYR A 415 5.08 -20.79 -0.48
CA TYR A 415 4.69 -20.85 0.93
C TYR A 415 4.10 -22.22 1.26
N GLU A 416 4.58 -22.81 2.35
CA GLU A 416 3.98 -24.01 2.95
C GLU A 416 2.75 -23.57 3.73
N LEU A 417 1.59 -24.15 3.44
CA LEU A 417 0.33 -23.78 4.06
C LEU A 417 -0.26 -24.97 4.82
N THR A 418 -0.63 -24.72 6.07
CA THR A 418 -1.29 -25.68 6.96
C THR A 418 -2.60 -25.10 7.45
N GLU A 419 -3.70 -25.81 7.22
CA GLU A 419 -5.01 -25.46 7.76
C GLU A 419 -5.10 -25.98 9.20
N VAL A 420 -5.25 -25.08 10.17
CA VAL A 420 -5.14 -25.41 11.61
C VAL A 420 -6.48 -25.45 12.35
N GLY A 421 -7.58 -25.02 11.72
CA GLY A 421 -8.87 -24.85 12.39
C GLY A 421 -9.34 -26.05 13.21
N GLY A 422 -9.23 -27.27 12.66
CA GLY A 422 -9.63 -28.51 13.36
C GLY A 422 -8.59 -29.08 14.33
N GLN A 423 -7.43 -28.43 14.51
CA GLN A 423 -6.30 -28.97 15.28
C GLN A 423 -5.88 -28.07 16.44
N ILE A 424 -6.66 -27.01 16.75
CA ILE A 424 -6.32 -26.07 17.81
C ILE A 424 -6.32 -26.78 19.17
N LEU A 425 -5.21 -26.64 19.89
CA LEU A 425 -4.99 -27.22 21.20
C LEU A 425 -5.30 -26.22 22.32
N ASP A 426 -5.80 -26.72 23.44
CA ASP A 426 -6.05 -25.91 24.62
C ASP A 426 -4.87 -25.89 25.60
N PHE A 427 -4.25 -24.72 25.76
CA PHE A 427 -3.11 -24.52 26.65
C PHE A 427 -3.51 -23.99 28.03
N HIS A 428 -4.77 -23.61 28.26
CA HIS A 428 -5.23 -23.10 29.56
C HIS A 428 -4.96 -24.08 30.71
N PRO A 429 -5.24 -25.40 30.60
CA PRO A 429 -4.98 -26.32 31.69
C PRO A 429 -3.51 -26.35 32.09
N LEU A 430 -2.60 -26.36 31.12
CA LEU A 430 -1.16 -26.36 31.40
C LEU A 430 -0.73 -25.08 32.12
N ALA A 431 -1.12 -23.92 31.60
CA ALA A 431 -0.72 -22.63 32.14
C ALA A 431 -1.32 -22.36 33.53
N ASP A 432 -2.61 -22.66 33.72
CA ASP A 432 -3.36 -22.19 34.88
C ASP A 432 -3.49 -23.22 35.99
N LYS A 433 -3.68 -24.49 35.63
CA LYS A 433 -3.87 -25.55 36.62
C LYS A 433 -2.55 -26.18 37.04
N TYR A 434 -1.58 -26.24 36.14
CA TYR A 434 -0.40 -27.07 36.33
C TYR A 434 0.88 -26.28 36.55
N GLN A 435 1.01 -25.11 35.95
CA GLN A 435 2.18 -24.25 36.13
C GLN A 435 1.94 -23.12 37.13
N LYS A 436 2.79 -23.03 38.15
CA LYS A 436 2.90 -21.89 39.05
C LYS A 436 4.17 -21.14 38.69
N TRP A 437 3.98 -19.94 38.16
CA TRP A 437 5.07 -19.03 37.84
C TRP A 437 5.43 -18.28 39.13
N THR A 438 6.69 -18.31 39.55
CA THR A 438 7.12 -17.52 40.71
C THR A 438 6.92 -16.03 40.42
N HIS A 439 6.03 -15.38 41.16
CA HIS A 439 5.68 -13.95 41.04
C HIS A 439 6.77 -13.00 41.56
N GLN A 440 8.06 -13.33 41.42
CA GLN A 440 9.07 -12.27 41.56
C GLN A 440 8.63 -11.13 40.63
N LYS A 441 8.64 -9.87 41.12
CA LYS A 441 8.05 -8.64 40.53
C LYS A 441 8.48 -8.37 39.07
N ALA A 442 8.18 -9.30 38.16
CA ALA A 442 8.63 -9.34 36.80
C ALA A 442 7.73 -8.41 36.00
N LYS A 443 8.34 -7.38 35.43
CA LYS A 443 7.63 -6.42 34.58
C LYS A 443 7.42 -7.05 33.20
N TRP A 444 6.44 -7.95 33.07
CA TRP A 444 6.16 -8.71 31.84
C TRP A 444 6.02 -7.84 30.59
N ARG A 445 5.43 -6.64 30.73
CA ARG A 445 5.29 -5.66 29.64
C ARG A 445 6.66 -5.20 29.11
N SER A 446 7.68 -5.10 29.95
CA SER A 446 9.02 -4.66 29.56
C SER A 446 9.96 -5.79 29.14
N VAL A 447 9.58 -7.07 29.28
CA VAL A 447 10.38 -8.21 28.79
C VAL A 447 10.68 -8.04 27.29
N ARG A 448 11.94 -8.28 26.90
CA ARG A 448 12.42 -8.17 25.51
C ARG A 448 12.98 -9.49 24.99
N GLU A 449 13.39 -10.39 25.87
CA GLU A 449 13.85 -11.73 25.53
C GLU A 449 13.37 -12.74 26.57
N ILE A 450 13.05 -13.93 26.08
CA ILE A 450 12.71 -15.11 26.86
C ILE A 450 13.58 -16.25 26.36
N ILE A 451 14.23 -16.96 27.26
CA ILE A 451 15.05 -18.14 26.95
C ILE A 451 14.54 -19.31 27.78
N ILE A 452 14.25 -20.42 27.11
CA ILE A 452 13.84 -21.67 27.70
C ILE A 452 14.75 -22.75 27.13
N ASP A 453 15.40 -23.50 28.02
CA ASP A 453 16.37 -24.51 27.63
C ASP A 453 15.94 -25.89 28.17
N SER A 454 16.00 -26.90 27.30
CA SER A 454 15.77 -28.29 27.67
C SER A 454 16.77 -28.82 28.71
N GLU A 455 17.97 -28.24 28.79
CA GLU A 455 18.99 -28.60 29.78
C GLU A 455 18.65 -28.08 31.19
N THR A 456 17.77 -27.07 31.28
CA THR A 456 17.30 -26.52 32.57
C THR A 456 15.77 -26.54 32.68
N PRO A 457 15.16 -27.75 32.78
CA PRO A 457 13.71 -27.87 32.82
C PRO A 457 13.08 -27.09 33.96
N GLY A 458 11.99 -26.37 33.67
CA GLY A 458 11.24 -25.59 34.66
C GLY A 458 11.87 -24.24 35.00
N LYS A 459 12.91 -23.81 34.29
CA LYS A 459 13.46 -22.45 34.38
C LYS A 459 13.14 -21.66 33.12
N VAL A 460 12.75 -20.40 33.31
CA VAL A 460 12.55 -19.44 32.23
C VAL A 460 13.42 -18.23 32.53
N MET A 461 14.36 -17.92 31.64
CA MET A 461 15.22 -16.76 31.77
C MET A 461 14.60 -15.59 31.01
N LEU A 462 14.45 -14.46 31.67
CA LEU A 462 13.92 -13.23 31.09
C LEU A 462 15.01 -12.16 31.01
N ARG A 463 15.00 -11.39 29.93
CA ARG A 463 15.80 -10.15 29.80
C ARG A 463 14.89 -8.98 29.48
N HIS A 464 15.14 -7.84 30.12
CA HIS A 464 14.39 -6.60 29.91
C HIS A 464 15.09 -5.62 28.97
N ASP A 465 16.41 -5.73 28.83
CA ASP A 465 17.25 -4.91 27.96
C ASP A 465 18.20 -5.83 27.18
N LEU A 466 18.12 -5.85 25.85
CA LEU A 466 18.95 -6.71 25.00
C LEU A 466 20.45 -6.34 25.07
N GLY A 467 20.78 -5.09 25.42
CA GLY A 467 22.15 -4.64 25.63
C GLY A 467 22.71 -4.96 27.01
N ASN A 468 21.88 -5.38 27.97
CA ASN A 468 22.32 -5.75 29.31
C ASN A 468 22.34 -7.29 29.47
N PRO A 469 23.49 -7.90 29.83
CA PRO A 469 23.57 -9.35 30.00
C PRO A 469 22.79 -9.89 31.20
N GLN A 470 22.36 -9.04 32.14
CA GLN A 470 21.61 -9.47 33.33
C GLN A 470 20.30 -10.16 32.95
N GLN A 471 20.14 -11.40 33.44
CA GLN A 471 18.94 -12.20 33.26
C GLN A 471 18.22 -12.39 34.59
N MET A 472 16.89 -12.38 34.55
CA MET A 472 16.03 -12.73 35.67
C MET A 472 15.54 -14.17 35.47
N GLU A 473 15.78 -15.04 36.44
CA GLU A 473 15.30 -16.42 36.43
C GLU A 473 13.89 -16.50 37.04
N ILE A 474 12.93 -17.01 36.28
CA ILE A 474 11.62 -17.42 36.80
C ILE A 474 11.61 -18.94 36.90
N LYS A 475 11.22 -19.44 38.07
CA LYS A 475 11.02 -20.87 38.30
C LYS A 475 9.55 -21.22 38.07
N ILE A 476 9.32 -22.23 37.27
CA ILE A 476 8.02 -22.85 37.09
C ILE A 476 7.95 -24.02 38.05
N THR A 477 7.03 -23.92 39.01
CA THR A 477 6.73 -25.00 39.95
C THR A 477 5.37 -25.60 39.62
N CYS A 478 5.11 -26.83 40.06
CA CYS A 478 3.79 -27.43 39.85
C CYS A 478 2.79 -26.91 40.90
N LYS A 479 1.60 -26.47 40.48
CA LYS A 479 0.54 -26.02 41.41
C LYS A 479 -0.09 -27.16 42.20
N VAL A 480 -0.11 -28.38 41.65
CA VAL A 480 -0.84 -29.52 42.22
C VAL A 480 0.07 -30.75 42.32
N GLY A 481 0.29 -31.24 43.55
CA GLY A 481 0.88 -32.57 43.81
C GLY A 481 2.26 -32.82 43.19
N ARG A 482 2.45 -34.03 42.62
CA ARG A 482 3.71 -34.47 41.98
C ARG A 482 4.02 -33.64 40.72
N PRO A 483 5.32 -33.44 40.38
CA PRO A 483 5.71 -32.72 39.17
C PRO A 483 5.05 -33.28 37.92
N ILE A 484 4.45 -32.43 37.09
CA ILE A 484 3.95 -32.85 35.79
C ILE A 484 5.12 -33.14 34.86
N ASN A 485 5.06 -34.31 34.24
CA ASN A 485 5.95 -34.66 33.16
C ASN A 485 5.50 -33.93 31.89
N LEU A 486 6.11 -32.76 31.66
CA LEU A 486 5.86 -31.91 30.50
C LEU A 486 6.00 -32.69 29.17
N ASN A 487 6.92 -33.65 29.08
CA ASN A 487 7.16 -34.41 27.84
C ASN A 487 5.96 -35.28 27.44
N SER A 488 5.20 -35.74 28.42
CA SER A 488 4.05 -36.64 28.23
C SER A 488 2.69 -35.95 28.33
N PHE A 489 2.67 -34.63 28.56
CA PHE A 489 1.42 -33.88 28.67
C PHE A 489 0.63 -33.97 27.36
N LYS A 490 -0.62 -34.42 27.43
CA LYS A 490 -1.52 -34.51 26.29
C LYS A 490 -2.49 -33.34 26.33
N PHE A 491 -2.42 -32.49 25.31
CA PHE A 491 -3.38 -31.41 25.12
C PHE A 491 -4.70 -31.97 24.57
N GLN A 492 -5.80 -31.34 24.97
CA GLN A 492 -7.12 -31.55 24.37
C GLN A 492 -7.32 -30.51 23.27
N HIS A 493 -8.25 -30.78 22.36
CA HIS A 493 -8.69 -29.77 21.40
C HIS A 493 -9.43 -28.64 22.13
N ALA A 494 -9.13 -27.40 21.74
CA ALA A 494 -9.84 -26.22 22.27
C ALA A 494 -11.28 -26.15 21.78
N TYR A 495 -11.54 -26.70 20.59
CA TYR A 495 -12.85 -26.72 19.96
C TYR A 495 -13.18 -28.16 19.55
N ASN A 496 -14.32 -28.68 20.01
CA ASN A 496 -14.80 -30.02 19.67
C ASN A 496 -15.87 -30.02 18.57
N SER A 497 -16.33 -28.84 18.17
CA SER A 497 -17.29 -28.60 17.11
C SER A 497 -17.03 -27.23 16.47
N PRO A 498 -17.51 -26.99 15.24
CA PRO A 498 -17.47 -25.65 14.65
C PRO A 498 -18.18 -24.62 15.54
N LEU A 499 -17.71 -23.38 15.45
CA LEU A 499 -18.20 -22.24 16.22
C LEU A 499 -19.43 -21.61 15.56
N GLU A 500 -20.37 -21.18 16.40
CA GLU A 500 -21.51 -20.38 15.98
C GLU A 500 -21.06 -18.97 15.59
N LEU A 501 -21.61 -18.47 14.49
CA LEU A 501 -21.39 -17.11 14.01
C LEU A 501 -22.52 -16.19 14.44
N ASP A 502 -22.24 -14.89 14.46
CA ASP A 502 -23.25 -13.86 14.70
C ASP A 502 -24.44 -13.99 13.72
N LYS A 503 -25.66 -13.90 14.25
CA LYS A 503 -26.89 -14.10 13.47
C LYS A 503 -27.00 -13.12 12.31
N ASN A 504 -26.64 -11.85 12.51
CA ASN A 504 -26.71 -10.84 11.45
C ASN A 504 -25.67 -11.11 10.37
N LYS A 505 -24.48 -11.59 10.75
CA LYS A 505 -23.48 -12.04 9.79
C LYS A 505 -24.00 -13.23 8.95
N LEU A 506 -24.64 -14.21 9.58
CA LEU A 506 -25.24 -15.34 8.86
C LEU A 506 -26.34 -14.88 7.89
N LYS A 507 -27.22 -13.96 8.30
CA LYS A 507 -28.24 -13.34 7.43
C LYS A 507 -27.60 -12.63 6.23
N ASP A 508 -26.57 -11.82 6.45
CA ASP A 508 -25.84 -11.11 5.39
C ASP A 508 -25.18 -12.07 4.38
N LEU A 509 -24.54 -13.14 4.88
CA LEU A 509 -23.92 -14.19 4.05
C LEU A 509 -24.97 -14.98 3.24
N ALA A 510 -26.11 -15.32 3.85
CA ALA A 510 -27.23 -15.99 3.18
C ALA A 510 -27.85 -15.10 2.10
N SER A 511 -28.05 -13.81 2.37
CA SER A 511 -28.48 -12.84 1.36
C SER A 511 -27.50 -12.78 0.19
N MET A 512 -26.18 -12.75 0.42
CA MET A 512 -25.20 -12.79 -0.67
C MET A 512 -25.24 -14.08 -1.50
N CYS A 513 -25.63 -15.22 -0.90
CA CYS A 513 -25.86 -16.45 -1.64
C CYS A 513 -27.15 -16.38 -2.48
N ASN A 514 -28.24 -15.87 -1.91
CA ASN A 514 -29.53 -15.71 -2.60
C ASN A 514 -29.47 -14.70 -3.76
N ASP A 515 -28.77 -13.59 -3.56
CA ASP A 515 -28.57 -12.55 -4.58
C ASP A 515 -27.62 -13.00 -5.69
N LEU A 516 -27.06 -14.22 -5.60
CA LEU A 516 -26.05 -14.79 -6.52
C LEU A 516 -24.78 -13.93 -6.66
N ILE A 517 -24.54 -13.05 -5.68
CA ILE A 517 -23.26 -12.35 -5.51
C ILE A 517 -22.15 -13.36 -5.23
N ILE A 518 -22.46 -14.37 -4.40
CA ILE A 518 -21.67 -15.59 -4.26
C ILE A 518 -22.23 -16.62 -5.26
N PRO A 519 -21.40 -17.12 -6.21
CA PRO A 519 -21.84 -18.12 -7.19
C PRO A 519 -22.34 -19.41 -6.54
N SER A 520 -23.37 -20.04 -7.13
CA SER A 520 -24.02 -21.24 -6.57
C SER A 520 -23.07 -22.42 -6.34
N ASN A 521 -22.01 -22.55 -7.15
CA ASN A 521 -21.00 -23.59 -6.96
C ASN A 521 -20.13 -23.41 -5.71
N LYS A 522 -20.23 -22.26 -5.03
CA LYS A 522 -19.53 -21.93 -3.79
C LYS A 522 -20.44 -21.98 -2.56
N HIS A 523 -21.75 -22.20 -2.74
CA HIS A 523 -22.72 -22.22 -1.63
C HIS A 523 -22.50 -23.38 -0.66
N ALA A 524 -21.89 -24.48 -1.11
CA ALA A 524 -21.65 -25.67 -0.30
C ALA A 524 -20.88 -25.37 1.00
N PHE A 525 -19.89 -24.47 0.95
CA PHE A 525 -19.17 -24.02 2.14
C PHE A 525 -20.10 -23.32 3.14
N TYR A 526 -20.90 -22.37 2.66
CA TYR A 526 -21.78 -21.55 3.49
C TYR A 526 -22.92 -22.34 4.12
N LEU A 527 -23.53 -23.25 3.35
CA LEU A 527 -24.56 -24.17 3.84
C LEU A 527 -24.03 -25.11 4.94
N GLY A 528 -22.71 -25.31 5.02
CA GLY A 528 -22.06 -26.07 6.09
C GLY A 528 -21.82 -25.28 7.39
N LEU A 529 -22.11 -23.98 7.42
CA LEU A 529 -21.97 -23.16 8.63
C LEU A 529 -23.06 -23.49 9.65
N VAL A 530 -22.71 -23.47 10.93
CA VAL A 530 -23.65 -23.74 12.03
C VAL A 530 -24.74 -22.67 12.04
N ASN A 531 -26.00 -23.10 12.13
CA ASN A 531 -27.19 -22.25 12.12
C ASN A 531 -27.35 -21.38 10.84
N PHE A 532 -26.79 -21.81 9.70
CA PHE A 532 -26.93 -21.07 8.45
C PHE A 532 -28.40 -21.08 7.96
N PRO A 533 -28.96 -19.93 7.55
CA PRO A 533 -30.34 -19.84 7.07
C PRO A 533 -30.61 -20.72 5.84
N ASP A 534 -31.80 -21.31 5.79
CA ASP A 534 -32.27 -22.04 4.61
C ASP A 534 -32.53 -21.08 3.45
N LEU A 535 -31.77 -21.24 2.37
CA LEU A 535 -31.86 -20.40 1.16
C LEU A 535 -33.18 -20.60 0.40
N SER A 536 -33.94 -21.69 0.66
CA SER A 536 -35.21 -21.97 0.00
C SER A 536 -36.39 -21.12 0.49
N ASN A 537 -36.22 -20.37 1.59
CA ASN A 537 -37.25 -19.50 2.15
C ASN A 537 -36.77 -18.03 2.24
N PRO A 538 -36.89 -17.22 1.16
CA PRO A 538 -36.43 -15.83 1.13
C PRO A 538 -37.13 -14.91 2.15
N LEU A 539 -38.35 -15.25 2.56
CA LEU A 539 -39.14 -14.46 3.51
C LEU A 539 -38.55 -14.46 4.93
N ALA A 540 -37.82 -15.51 5.30
CA ALA A 540 -37.14 -15.60 6.61
C ALA A 540 -35.94 -14.64 6.76
N LEU A 541 -35.48 -14.03 5.65
CA LEU A 541 -34.37 -13.07 5.64
C LEU A 541 -34.83 -11.60 5.69
N MET A 542 -36.13 -11.35 5.51
CA MET A 542 -36.70 -10.00 5.43
C MET A 542 -37.40 -9.54 6.72
N ASP A 543 -37.70 -10.46 7.64
CA ASP A 543 -38.51 -10.19 8.83
C ASP A 543 -37.60 -9.84 10.01
N GLU A 544 -37.18 -8.57 10.11
CA GLU A 544 -36.70 -7.87 11.35
C GLU A 544 -36.13 -6.44 11.11
N SER A 545 -36.40 -5.78 9.97
CA SER A 545 -35.94 -4.40 9.72
C SER A 545 -37.07 -3.37 9.71
N GLU A 546 -37.72 -3.18 10.85
CA GLU A 546 -38.40 -1.93 11.19
C GLU A 546 -38.02 -1.54 12.62
N ASP A 547 -36.85 -0.90 12.76
CA ASP A 547 -36.61 0.07 13.84
C ASP A 547 -35.62 1.12 13.31
N GLU A 548 -36.18 2.18 12.73
CA GLU A 548 -35.46 3.41 12.44
C GLU A 548 -35.27 4.18 13.76
N GLY A 549 -34.03 4.30 14.25
CA GLY A 549 -33.75 5.18 15.38
C GLY A 549 -32.35 5.10 15.96
N ASN A 550 -31.57 6.17 15.74
CA ASN A 550 -30.30 6.53 16.39
C ASN A 550 -29.03 5.74 16.02
N VAL A 551 -28.20 6.41 15.21
CA VAL A 551 -26.75 6.17 15.16
C VAL A 551 -26.15 6.70 16.46
N GLU A 552 -26.03 5.84 17.46
CA GLU A 552 -25.04 5.97 18.52
C GLU A 552 -23.84 5.10 18.16
N ASP A 553 -22.67 5.75 18.11
CA ASP A 553 -21.37 5.17 17.82
C ASP A 553 -20.93 4.32 19.02
N VAL A 554 -21.39 3.07 19.07
CA VAL A 554 -20.97 2.10 20.10
C VAL A 554 -19.75 1.35 19.62
N GLY A 555 -18.59 1.82 20.08
CA GLY A 555 -17.34 1.05 20.09
C GLY A 555 -17.54 -0.22 20.90
N ASN A 556 -17.47 -1.38 20.25
CA ASN A 556 -17.54 -2.67 20.91
C ASN A 556 -16.13 -3.09 21.37
N ASP A 557 -15.66 -2.45 22.46
CA ASP A 557 -14.73 -3.05 23.41
C ASP A 557 -15.56 -3.98 24.31
N ASN A 558 -15.41 -5.29 24.12
CA ASN A 558 -15.85 -6.29 25.09
C ASN A 558 -14.69 -7.24 25.36
N ASN A 559 -13.73 -6.75 26.16
CA ASN A 559 -12.94 -7.55 27.05
C ASN A 559 -13.77 -7.75 28.33
N GLU A 560 -14.41 -8.90 28.47
CA GLU A 560 -14.74 -9.41 29.81
C GLU A 560 -13.45 -9.94 30.44
N ASP A 561 -12.63 -9.03 30.98
CA ASP A 561 -11.56 -9.39 31.89
C ASP A 561 -12.14 -9.49 33.31
N PHE A 562 -12.22 -10.75 33.74
CA PHE A 562 -12.49 -11.18 35.10
C PHE A 562 -11.55 -10.49 36.09
N ASN A 563 -12.15 -9.83 37.08
CA ASN A 563 -11.51 -8.93 38.04
C ASN A 563 -10.32 -9.58 38.79
N TRP A 564 -9.17 -8.90 38.79
CA TRP A 564 -8.04 -9.12 39.71
C TRP A 564 -7.66 -7.75 40.30
N GLU A 565 -8.53 -7.19 41.11
CA GLU A 565 -8.19 -6.10 42.05
C GLU A 565 -7.42 -6.68 43.24
N THR A 566 -6.22 -6.14 43.45
CA THR A 566 -5.82 -5.45 44.69
C THR A 566 -4.40 -4.91 44.48
N ASP A 567 -4.28 -3.58 44.48
CA ASP A 567 -3.10 -2.73 44.78
C ASP A 567 -3.01 -1.48 43.84
N SER A 568 -4.12 -0.75 43.64
CA SER A 568 -4.10 0.54 42.93
C SER A 568 -4.91 1.67 43.59
N GLU A 569 -5.51 1.47 44.76
CA GLU A 569 -6.12 2.57 45.51
C GLU A 569 -5.05 3.32 46.32
N ASN A 570 -4.33 4.22 45.65
CA ASN A 570 -3.70 5.44 46.18
C ASN A 570 -2.73 5.98 45.11
N GLU A 571 -3.26 6.57 44.04
CA GLU A 571 -2.52 7.50 43.15
C GLU A 571 -3.42 8.12 42.06
N GLU A 572 -4.66 7.63 41.87
CA GLU A 572 -5.63 8.22 40.92
C GLU A 572 -6.41 9.44 41.45
N SER A 573 -6.37 9.75 42.75
CA SER A 573 -7.06 10.95 43.28
C SER A 573 -6.34 12.27 43.00
N ASP A 574 -5.07 12.24 42.57
CA ASP A 574 -4.24 13.44 42.37
C ASP A 574 -4.27 13.96 40.92
N TYR A 575 -4.77 13.15 39.98
CA TYR A 575 -4.81 13.48 38.55
C TYR A 575 -6.12 14.14 38.10
N GLU A 576 -7.24 13.86 38.76
CA GLU A 576 -8.54 14.47 38.42
C GLU A 576 -8.70 15.90 38.99
N GLU A 577 -8.03 16.22 40.11
CA GLU A 577 -8.10 17.55 40.75
C GLU A 577 -7.29 18.61 39.97
N GLN A 578 -6.28 18.20 39.19
CA GLN A 578 -5.47 19.10 38.37
C GLN A 578 -6.09 19.44 37.01
N LEU A 579 -7.04 18.64 36.52
CA LEU A 579 -7.71 18.87 35.23
C LEU A 579 -8.97 19.74 35.34
N GLN A 580 -9.60 19.84 36.51
CA GLN A 580 -10.75 20.74 36.73
C GLN A 580 -10.38 22.22 36.92
N ASN A 581 -9.10 22.54 37.16
CA ASN A 581 -8.65 23.93 37.41
C ASN A 581 -8.22 24.71 36.15
N LEU A 582 -8.30 24.14 34.95
CA LEU A 582 -7.87 24.78 33.69
C LEU A 582 -9.02 25.28 32.78
N GLN A 583 -10.27 25.20 33.23
CA GLN A 583 -11.43 25.70 32.47
C GLN A 583 -12.35 26.58 33.33
N ARG A 584 -11.91 27.80 33.65
CA ARG A 584 -12.84 28.91 34.00
C ARG A 584 -12.37 30.21 33.33
N PRO A 585 -13.22 30.90 32.55
CA PRO A 585 -12.90 32.23 32.05
C PRO A 585 -13.08 33.25 33.17
N ARG A 586 -12.01 33.97 33.55
CA ARG A 586 -12.11 35.10 34.48
C ARG A 586 -12.46 36.37 33.70
N GLY A 587 -13.65 36.90 33.98
CA GLY A 587 -14.08 38.23 33.57
C GLY A 587 -13.39 39.35 34.37
N ARG A 588 -13.03 40.39 33.62
CA ARG A 588 -12.92 41.83 33.90
C ARG A 588 -13.25 42.35 35.32
N GLN A 589 -12.28 43.09 35.90
CA GLN A 589 -12.32 44.35 36.67
C GLN A 589 -10.94 44.51 37.34
N GLU A 590 -10.31 45.65 37.61
CA GLU A 590 -10.44 47.06 37.22
C GLU A 590 -9.07 47.72 37.58
N ILE A 591 -8.86 48.92 37.07
CA ILE A 591 -7.67 49.78 37.11
C ILE A 591 -7.26 50.18 38.55
N LEU A 592 -5.96 50.35 38.83
CA LEU A 592 -5.36 51.55 39.46
C LEU A 592 -3.82 51.49 39.53
N SER A 593 -3.25 52.69 39.37
CA SER A 593 -1.87 53.13 39.18
C SER A 593 -1.11 53.46 40.47
N GLU A 594 0.22 53.44 40.44
CA GLU A 594 1.22 54.28 41.17
C GLU A 594 2.61 53.63 40.96
N GLU A 595 3.54 54.18 40.16
CA GLU A 595 4.49 55.31 40.36
C GLU A 595 5.68 55.08 41.31
N SER A 596 6.86 55.45 40.77
CA SER A 596 8.12 55.92 41.39
C SER A 596 9.20 54.94 41.92
N ASP A 597 10.32 54.96 41.18
CA ASP A 597 11.68 55.39 41.57
C ASP A 597 12.62 54.60 42.52
N ASN A 598 13.91 54.85 42.24
CA ASN A 598 15.17 54.56 42.95
C ASN A 598 15.77 53.14 42.75
N GLU A 599 17.09 52.96 42.57
CA GLU A 599 18.26 53.83 42.52
C GLU A 599 19.44 53.00 41.95
N SER A 600 20.43 53.72 41.43
CA SER A 600 21.75 53.30 40.93
C SER A 600 22.68 52.67 41.98
N GLU A 601 23.68 51.87 41.56
CA GLU A 601 25.13 52.20 41.71
C GLU A 601 26.13 51.01 41.52
N ASN A 602 27.31 51.36 40.98
CA ASN A 602 28.68 50.77 41.05
C ASN A 602 28.95 49.46 40.25
N VAL A 603 29.82 49.37 39.21
CA VAL A 603 31.17 49.88 38.85
C VAL A 603 32.35 49.13 39.52
N ASP A 604 33.42 48.95 38.74
CA ASP A 604 34.78 48.39 38.96
C ASP A 604 34.96 46.92 38.52
N ASP A 605 35.48 46.64 37.32
CA ASP A 605 36.88 46.69 36.81
C ASP A 605 37.84 45.63 37.41
N VAL A 606 38.55 44.91 36.52
CA VAL A 606 40.01 44.65 36.51
C VAL A 606 40.36 43.55 35.49
N ASP A 607 40.93 44.01 34.37
CA ASP A 607 42.16 43.60 33.65
C ASP A 607 42.61 42.15 33.42
N GLY A 608 43.20 41.97 32.23
CA GLY A 608 44.32 41.05 31.96
C GLY A 608 44.09 40.12 30.74
N ASN A 609 44.12 40.61 29.50
CA ASN A 609 45.32 40.67 28.63
C ASN A 609 46.11 39.35 28.51
N ASP A 610 46.12 38.70 27.35
CA ASP A 610 47.24 38.82 26.39
C ASP A 610 47.07 37.93 25.15
N GLU A 611 47.75 38.38 24.10
CA GLU A 611 47.58 38.14 22.68
C GLU A 611 48.33 36.91 22.11
N ALA A 612 47.91 36.55 20.88
CA ALA A 612 48.72 36.06 19.74
C ALA A 612 49.43 34.68 19.89
N GLU A 613 49.71 33.88 18.86
CA GLU A 613 50.07 34.19 17.48
C GLU A 613 49.92 32.94 16.56
N GLN A 614 50.29 33.11 15.29
CA GLN A 614 49.93 32.37 14.08
C GLN A 614 50.81 31.14 13.77
N GLY A 615 50.40 30.33 12.77
CA GLY A 615 51.34 29.53 11.93
C GLY A 615 50.78 28.19 11.40
N LYS A 616 50.11 28.17 10.24
CA LYS A 616 50.52 27.53 8.96
C LYS A 616 51.59 26.41 9.04
N GLU A 617 51.28 25.23 8.49
CA GLU A 617 51.85 24.74 7.21
C GLU A 617 51.42 23.30 6.83
N ASN A 618 51.52 23.05 5.52
CA ASN A 618 51.05 21.90 4.74
C ASN A 618 51.84 20.60 4.98
N LYS A 619 51.23 19.45 4.62
CA LYS A 619 51.86 18.44 3.75
C LYS A 619 50.83 17.52 3.08
N ALA A 620 51.16 17.17 1.84
CA ALA A 620 50.34 16.53 0.83
C ALA A 620 50.56 15.01 0.74
N ASN A 621 49.65 14.38 -0.01
CA ASN A 621 49.77 13.15 -0.81
C ASN A 621 50.07 11.82 -0.08
N GLU A 622 49.14 10.86 -0.23
CA GLU A 622 49.39 9.73 -1.13
C GLU A 622 48.07 9.05 -1.55
N SER A 623 48.05 8.72 -2.83
CA SER A 623 47.01 8.07 -3.63
C SER A 623 47.04 6.56 -3.45
N ASP A 624 45.88 5.90 -3.50
CA ASP A 624 45.82 4.56 -4.08
C ASP A 624 44.47 4.29 -4.78
N ASN A 625 44.61 3.95 -6.06
CA ASN A 625 43.59 3.49 -6.99
C ASN A 625 43.22 2.03 -6.69
N PHE A 626 41.94 1.67 -6.78
CA PHE A 626 41.56 0.33 -7.20
C PHE A 626 40.35 0.39 -8.14
N GLU A 627 40.62 0.14 -9.42
CA GLU A 627 39.66 -0.14 -10.49
C GLU A 627 38.97 -1.49 -10.26
N TYR A 628 37.68 -1.57 -10.61
CA TYR A 628 37.02 -2.82 -10.96
C TYR A 628 36.44 -2.67 -12.37
N ASN A 629 36.97 -3.45 -13.30
CA ASN A 629 36.42 -3.68 -14.63
C ASN A 629 35.63 -5.01 -14.64
N LEU A 630 34.44 -4.93 -15.27
CA LEU A 630 33.62 -5.96 -15.92
C LEU A 630 32.97 -7.07 -15.08
#